data_AF-A0A415U0W5-F1
#
_entry.id   AF-A0A415U0W5-F1
#
_cell.length_a   1.000
_cell.length_b   1.000
_cell.length_c   1.000
_cell.angle_alpha   90.00
_cell.angle_beta   90.00
_cell.angle_gamma   90.00
#
_symmetry.space_group_name_H-M   'P 1'
#
loop_
_entity.id
_entity.type
_entity.pdbx_description
1 polymer ?
#
loop_
_entity_poly.entity_id
_entity_poly.type
_entity_poly.pdbx_seq_one_letter_code
_entity_poly.pdbx_strand_id
1 'polypeptide(L)'
;MQIEKIFGEIPIFQDIKMDKILFESSYPILFTCIEHRNIYLFICCVNNSDETKWIGTKTSYPNLIELLTNEITIRDVFANVTDKKFLITKKVTGVNFNEVDFKDLPQDLLPTAGEFLETESGELEEEILCFEERMESEKMDKGENKEKKYPSLKERIEEYYGKSFEEVCAERDCFGEEMKEIDFGGPVGEEYW
;
A
#
# COMPACT_ATOMS: atom_id res chain seq x y z
N MET A 1 -18.46 0.96 -16.88
CA MET A 1 -18.62 0.81 -15.41
C MET A 1 -17.76 1.86 -14.73
N GLN A 2 -18.29 2.68 -13.81
CA GLN A 2 -17.53 3.80 -13.19
C GLN A 2 -16.98 3.37 -11.82
N ILE A 3 -15.88 2.60 -11.82
CA ILE A 3 -15.33 2.00 -10.59
C ILE A 3 -14.95 3.05 -9.54
N GLU A 4 -14.20 4.10 -9.91
CA GLU A 4 -13.78 5.15 -8.97
C GLU A 4 -14.97 5.82 -8.29
N LYS A 5 -16.05 6.09 -9.04
CA LYS A 5 -17.28 6.65 -8.48
C LYS A 5 -17.97 5.68 -7.51
N ILE A 6 -17.98 4.39 -7.83
CA ILE A 6 -18.62 3.37 -7.00
C ILE A 6 -17.80 3.14 -5.72
N PHE A 7 -16.49 2.96 -5.84
CA PHE A 7 -15.62 2.66 -4.71
C PHE A 7 -15.38 3.91 -3.86
N GLY A 8 -15.42 5.12 -4.42
CA GLY A 8 -15.38 6.38 -3.69
C GLY A 8 -16.58 6.61 -2.75
N GLU A 9 -17.66 5.83 -2.86
CA GLU A 9 -18.73 5.81 -1.83
C GLU A 9 -18.25 5.14 -0.52
N ILE A 10 -17.12 4.43 -0.53
CA ILE A 10 -16.56 3.69 0.60
C ILE A 10 -15.48 4.56 1.27
N PRO A 11 -15.57 4.83 2.60
CA PRO A 11 -14.67 5.76 3.27
C PRO A 11 -13.17 5.47 3.13
N ILE A 12 -12.77 4.19 3.10
CA ILE A 12 -11.36 3.80 2.97
C ILE A 12 -10.82 3.91 1.54
N PHE A 13 -11.70 4.16 0.56
CA PHE A 13 -11.40 4.23 -0.87
C PHE A 13 -11.87 5.57 -1.47
N GLN A 14 -11.94 6.62 -0.65
CA GLN A 14 -12.49 7.91 -1.06
C GLN A 14 -11.74 8.53 -2.24
N ASP A 15 -10.42 8.34 -2.32
CA ASP A 15 -9.55 8.90 -3.36
C ASP A 15 -9.00 7.81 -4.30
N ILE A 16 -9.69 6.67 -4.36
CA ILE A 16 -9.24 5.51 -5.11
C ILE A 16 -9.24 5.81 -6.60
N LYS A 17 -8.14 5.44 -7.26
CA LYS A 17 -7.98 5.60 -8.71
C LYS A 17 -7.80 4.25 -9.37
N MET A 18 -8.43 4.09 -10.52
CA MET A 18 -8.14 2.97 -11.40
C MET A 18 -6.69 3.10 -11.87
N ASP A 19 -5.94 2.00 -11.80
CA ASP A 19 -4.52 1.98 -12.17
C ASP A 19 -4.32 1.22 -13.48
N LYS A 20 -4.50 -0.11 -13.46
CA LYS A 20 -4.38 -0.96 -14.65
C LYS A 20 -5.54 -1.92 -14.76
N ILE A 21 -6.00 -2.17 -15.98
CA ILE A 21 -6.96 -3.23 -16.29
C ILE A 21 -6.14 -4.41 -16.80
N LEU A 22 -6.15 -5.52 -16.05
CA LEU A 22 -5.35 -6.71 -16.34
C LEU A 22 -6.14 -7.73 -17.17
N PHE A 23 -7.46 -7.72 -17.05
CA PHE A 23 -8.36 -8.54 -17.85
C PHE A 23 -9.70 -7.83 -18.03
N GLU A 24 -10.16 -7.72 -19.27
CA GLU A 24 -11.43 -7.09 -19.61
C GLU A 24 -12.28 -7.92 -20.58
N SER A 25 -13.59 -7.67 -20.50
CA SER A 25 -14.56 -8.10 -21.51
C SER A 25 -15.40 -6.88 -21.90
N SER A 26 -16.71 -6.90 -21.67
CA SER A 26 -17.55 -5.69 -21.79
C SER A 26 -17.34 -4.68 -20.64
N TYR A 27 -16.57 -5.07 -19.62
CA TYR A 27 -16.23 -4.29 -18.44
C TYR A 27 -14.94 -4.86 -17.82
N PRO A 28 -14.23 -4.09 -16.96
CA PRO A 28 -13.04 -4.59 -16.25
C PRO A 28 -13.39 -5.76 -15.34
N ILE A 29 -12.74 -6.90 -15.55
CA ILE A 29 -12.94 -8.11 -14.74
C ILE A 29 -11.84 -8.20 -13.68
N LEU A 30 -10.57 -8.07 -14.06
CA LEU A 30 -9.42 -8.07 -13.14
C LEU A 30 -8.64 -6.77 -13.33
N PHE A 31 -8.45 -6.02 -12.25
CA PHE A 31 -7.85 -4.70 -12.34
C PHE A 31 -7.19 -4.27 -11.03
N THR A 32 -6.22 -3.37 -11.12
CA THR A 32 -5.57 -2.73 -9.99
C THR A 32 -6.14 -1.35 -9.73
N CYS A 33 -6.12 -0.95 -8.46
CA CYS A 33 -6.40 0.43 -8.06
C CYS A 33 -5.32 0.91 -7.09
N ILE A 34 -5.13 2.22 -7.05
CA ILE A 34 -4.22 2.89 -6.12
C ILE A 34 -5.04 3.80 -5.22
N GLU A 35 -4.74 3.74 -3.92
CA GLU A 35 -5.28 4.65 -2.91
C GLU A 35 -4.09 5.08 -2.02
N HIS A 36 -3.73 6.35 -2.11
CA HIS A 36 -2.48 6.91 -1.56
C HIS A 36 -1.23 6.15 -2.04
N ARG A 37 -0.53 5.45 -1.13
CA ARG A 37 0.64 4.60 -1.43
C ARG A 37 0.31 3.11 -1.48
N ASN A 38 -0.96 2.75 -1.37
CA ASN A 38 -1.38 1.36 -1.34
C ASN A 38 -1.88 0.96 -2.74
N ILE A 39 -1.45 -0.22 -3.18
CA ILE A 39 -1.99 -0.87 -4.37
C ILE A 39 -2.94 -1.99 -3.97
N TYR A 40 -4.03 -2.10 -4.72
CA TYR A 40 -5.08 -3.08 -4.53
C TYR A 40 -5.33 -3.84 -5.81
N LEU A 41 -5.70 -5.11 -5.68
CA LEU A 41 -6.17 -5.95 -6.77
C LEU A 41 -7.66 -6.24 -6.54
N PHE A 42 -8.46 -6.09 -7.58
CA PHE A 42 -9.88 -6.37 -7.57
C PHE A 42 -10.25 -7.32 -8.70
N ILE A 43 -11.17 -8.24 -8.41
CA ILE A 43 -11.82 -9.08 -9.40
C ILE A 43 -13.34 -8.92 -9.32
N CYS A 44 -14.00 -8.75 -10.46
CA CYS A 44 -15.44 -8.73 -10.61
C CYS A 44 -15.97 -10.17 -10.71
N CYS A 45 -16.65 -10.64 -9.67
CA CYS A 45 -17.12 -12.03 -9.56
C CYS A 45 -18.55 -12.20 -10.08
N VAL A 46 -19.37 -11.17 -9.93
CA VAL A 46 -20.77 -11.17 -10.37
C VAL A 46 -21.07 -9.84 -11.03
N ASN A 47 -21.67 -9.88 -12.21
CA ASN A 47 -22.22 -8.70 -12.85
C ASN A 47 -23.51 -9.08 -13.60
N ASN A 48 -24.66 -8.70 -13.04
CA ASN A 48 -25.97 -8.94 -13.65
C ASN A 48 -26.88 -7.70 -13.48
N SER A 49 -28.16 -7.81 -13.83
CA SER A 49 -29.11 -6.70 -13.74
C SER A 49 -29.36 -6.20 -12.31
N ASP A 50 -29.13 -7.05 -11.31
CA ASP A 50 -29.56 -6.83 -9.94
C ASP A 50 -28.41 -6.30 -9.08
N GLU A 51 -27.22 -6.88 -9.26
CA GLU A 51 -26.04 -6.52 -8.49
C GLU A 51 -24.72 -6.76 -9.25
N THR A 52 -23.71 -6.00 -8.83
CA THR A 52 -22.31 -6.25 -9.19
C THR A 52 -21.50 -6.51 -7.92
N LYS A 53 -20.67 -7.55 -7.91
CA LYS A 53 -19.84 -7.92 -6.76
C LYS A 53 -18.37 -7.98 -7.14
N TRP A 54 -17.54 -7.44 -6.25
CA TRP A 54 -16.09 -7.53 -6.35
C TRP A 54 -15.50 -8.12 -5.10
N ILE A 55 -14.43 -8.89 -5.29
CA ILE A 55 -13.47 -9.23 -4.24
C ILE A 55 -12.24 -8.35 -4.47
N GLY A 56 -11.81 -7.67 -3.41
CA GLY A 56 -10.60 -6.87 -3.38
C GLY A 56 -9.60 -7.37 -2.36
N THR A 57 -8.33 -7.11 -2.60
CA THR A 57 -7.27 -7.29 -1.59
C THR A 57 -6.26 -6.16 -1.72
N LYS A 58 -5.64 -5.77 -0.60
CA LYS A 58 -4.36 -5.06 -0.67
C LYS A 58 -3.32 -6.04 -1.22
N THR A 59 -2.45 -5.56 -2.11
CA THR A 59 -1.43 -6.38 -2.77
C THR A 59 -0.07 -5.66 -2.76
N SER A 60 0.91 -6.21 -3.49
CA SER A 60 2.24 -5.62 -3.70
C SER A 60 2.68 -5.81 -5.15
N TYR A 61 3.63 -5.01 -5.62
CA TYR A 61 4.16 -5.15 -6.98
C TYR A 61 4.76 -6.53 -7.28
N PRO A 62 5.56 -7.17 -6.39
CA PRO A 62 6.04 -8.54 -6.63
C PRO A 62 4.90 -9.54 -6.83
N ASN A 63 3.88 -9.50 -5.97
CA ASN A 63 2.72 -10.40 -6.05
C ASN A 63 1.89 -10.16 -7.32
N LEU A 64 1.86 -8.92 -7.84
CA LEU A 64 1.22 -8.64 -9.13
C LEU A 64 2.06 -9.17 -10.28
N ILE A 65 3.38 -8.97 -10.28
CA ILE A 65 4.25 -9.47 -11.34
C ILE A 65 4.17 -10.99 -11.43
N GLU A 66 4.22 -11.72 -10.31
CA GLU A 66 4.03 -13.18 -10.27
C GLU A 66 2.70 -13.63 -10.89
N LEU A 67 1.63 -12.83 -10.74
CA LEU A 67 0.35 -13.09 -11.39
C LEU A 67 0.46 -12.89 -12.92
N LEU A 68 1.09 -11.81 -13.38
CA LEU A 68 1.21 -11.50 -14.82
C LEU A 68 2.20 -12.41 -15.54
N THR A 69 3.16 -13.01 -14.83
CA THR A 69 4.12 -13.99 -15.38
C THR A 69 3.63 -15.44 -15.27
N ASN A 70 2.37 -15.66 -14.84
CA ASN A 70 1.77 -16.97 -14.59
C ASN A 70 2.57 -17.83 -13.58
N GLU A 71 3.23 -17.21 -12.59
CA GLU A 71 3.92 -17.91 -11.50
C GLU A 71 2.97 -18.27 -10.35
N ILE A 72 1.89 -17.50 -10.16
CA ILE A 72 0.83 -17.77 -9.19
C ILE A 72 -0.55 -17.73 -9.84
N THR A 73 -1.50 -18.46 -9.24
CA THR A 73 -2.88 -18.54 -9.76
C THR A 73 -3.69 -17.28 -9.41
N ILE A 74 -4.78 -17.03 -10.15
CA ILE A 74 -5.69 -15.91 -9.88
C ILE A 74 -6.31 -16.03 -8.49
N ARG A 75 -6.50 -17.25 -7.96
CA ARG A 75 -7.03 -17.42 -6.59
C ARG A 75 -5.96 -17.10 -5.54
N ASP A 76 -4.73 -17.60 -5.75
CA ASP A 76 -3.67 -17.54 -4.74
C ASP A 76 -3.09 -16.13 -4.59
N VAL A 77 -3.06 -15.33 -5.67
CA VAL A 77 -2.65 -13.91 -5.60
C VAL A 77 -3.48 -13.12 -4.59
N PHE A 78 -4.75 -13.49 -4.37
CA PHE A 78 -5.58 -12.86 -3.34
C PHE A 78 -5.17 -13.30 -1.94
N ALA A 79 -4.70 -14.53 -1.74
CA ALA A 79 -4.36 -15.07 -0.42
C ALA A 79 -2.99 -14.62 0.10
N ASN A 80 -2.02 -14.35 -0.77
CA ASN A 80 -0.59 -14.28 -0.41
C ASN A 80 -0.17 -13.10 0.49
N VAL A 81 -0.79 -11.92 0.35
CA VAL A 81 -0.28 -10.68 0.98
C VAL A 81 -0.90 -10.39 2.35
N THR A 82 -2.19 -10.66 2.51
CA THR A 82 -2.93 -10.40 3.74
C THR A 82 -4.10 -11.36 3.83
N ASP A 83 -4.56 -11.72 5.02
CA ASP A 83 -5.77 -12.53 5.18
C ASP A 83 -7.04 -11.72 4.92
N LYS A 84 -6.99 -10.39 5.07
CA LYS A 84 -8.15 -9.49 4.92
C LYS A 84 -8.51 -9.26 3.46
N LYS A 85 -9.80 -9.29 3.18
CA LYS A 85 -10.40 -9.14 1.85
C LYS A 85 -11.55 -8.17 1.91
N PHE A 86 -11.76 -7.46 0.81
CA PHE A 86 -12.85 -6.53 0.63
C PHE A 86 -13.94 -7.19 -0.21
N LEU A 87 -15.14 -7.31 0.35
CA LEU A 87 -16.31 -7.72 -0.40
C LEU A 87 -17.16 -6.49 -0.68
N ILE A 88 -17.19 -6.07 -1.94
CA ILE A 88 -17.95 -4.90 -2.40
C ILE A 88 -19.15 -5.38 -3.20
N THR A 89 -20.34 -4.88 -2.89
CA THR A 89 -21.57 -5.17 -3.63
C THR A 89 -22.26 -3.86 -4.01
N LYS A 90 -22.40 -3.59 -5.31
CA LYS A 90 -23.23 -2.49 -5.81
C LYS A 90 -24.61 -3.01 -6.17
N LYS A 91 -25.64 -2.36 -5.62
CA LYS A 91 -27.04 -2.50 -6.00
C LYS A 91 -27.60 -1.14 -6.39
N VAL A 92 -28.84 -1.14 -6.91
CA VAL A 92 -29.61 0.09 -7.13
C VAL A 92 -29.74 0.92 -5.84
N THR A 93 -29.81 0.26 -4.68
CA THR A 93 -29.96 0.90 -3.37
C THR A 93 -28.69 1.54 -2.82
N GLY A 94 -27.52 1.25 -3.38
CA GLY A 94 -26.24 1.75 -2.86
C GLY A 94 -25.09 0.75 -2.94
N VAL A 95 -23.95 1.11 -2.34
CA VAL A 95 -22.77 0.26 -2.19
C VAL A 95 -22.73 -0.32 -0.78
N ASN A 96 -22.59 -1.64 -0.69
CA ASN A 96 -22.27 -2.33 0.54
C ASN A 96 -20.80 -2.76 0.51
N PHE A 97 -20.10 -2.56 1.63
CA PHE A 97 -18.70 -2.90 1.80
C PHE A 97 -18.54 -3.71 3.10
N ASN A 98 -17.81 -4.82 3.02
CA ASN A 98 -17.42 -5.60 4.19
C ASN A 98 -15.95 -6.02 4.08
N GLU A 99 -15.24 -5.96 5.19
CA GLU A 99 -13.93 -6.59 5.33
C GLU A 99 -14.10 -7.98 5.95
N VAL A 100 -13.56 -9.00 5.30
CA VAL A 100 -13.70 -10.42 5.70
C VAL A 100 -12.36 -11.14 5.60
N ASP A 101 -12.18 -12.21 6.37
CA ASP A 101 -11.02 -13.08 6.19
C ASP A 101 -11.17 -13.92 4.92
N PHE A 102 -10.06 -14.24 4.26
CA PHE A 102 -10.06 -15.03 3.02
C PHE A 102 -10.79 -16.37 3.15
N LYS A 103 -10.60 -17.05 4.28
CA LYS A 103 -11.26 -18.33 4.60
C LYS A 103 -12.79 -18.23 4.69
N ASP A 104 -13.29 -17.04 5.01
CA ASP A 104 -14.73 -16.78 5.23
C ASP A 104 -15.39 -16.20 3.97
N LEU A 105 -14.65 -16.03 2.87
CA LEU A 105 -15.22 -15.64 1.59
C LEU A 105 -16.16 -16.72 1.04
N PRO A 106 -17.30 -16.33 0.45
CA PRO A 106 -18.18 -17.27 -0.24
C PRO A 106 -17.42 -18.00 -1.36
N GLN A 107 -17.40 -19.34 -1.30
CA GLN A 107 -16.63 -20.17 -2.22
C GLN A 107 -17.08 -20.06 -3.68
N ASP A 108 -18.36 -19.73 -3.89
CA ASP A 108 -18.97 -19.47 -5.20
C ASP A 108 -18.52 -18.15 -5.84
N LEU A 109 -17.94 -17.23 -5.06
CA LEU A 109 -17.39 -15.97 -5.55
C LEU A 109 -15.89 -16.04 -5.84
N LEU A 110 -15.19 -17.07 -5.36
CA LEU A 110 -13.74 -17.19 -5.56
C LEU A 110 -13.40 -17.56 -7.01
N PRO A 111 -12.30 -17.03 -7.58
CA PRO A 111 -11.78 -17.50 -8.86
C PRO A 111 -11.58 -19.02 -8.83
N THR A 112 -11.74 -19.73 -9.95
CA THR A 112 -11.52 -21.19 -10.01
C THR A 112 -10.12 -21.56 -9.51
N ALA A 113 -10.02 -22.63 -8.71
CA ALA A 113 -8.74 -23.06 -8.15
C ALA A 113 -7.81 -23.59 -9.24
N GLY A 114 -6.54 -23.17 -9.21
CA GLY A 114 -5.53 -23.66 -10.16
C GLY A 114 -5.48 -22.92 -11.49
N GLU A 115 -6.39 -21.99 -11.75
CA GLU A 115 -6.41 -21.21 -12.99
C GLU A 115 -5.42 -20.05 -12.94
N PHE A 116 -4.57 -19.97 -13.96
CA PHE A 116 -3.66 -18.86 -14.19
C PHE A 116 -4.35 -17.78 -15.04
N LEU A 117 -3.72 -16.61 -15.18
CA LEU A 117 -4.25 -15.56 -16.05
C LEU A 117 -4.17 -15.95 -17.54
N GLU A 118 -3.25 -16.86 -17.88
CA GLU A 118 -3.07 -17.44 -19.23
C GLU A 118 -2.91 -16.37 -20.33
N THR A 119 -2.04 -15.40 -20.08
CA THR A 119 -1.73 -14.34 -21.06
C THR A 119 -0.80 -14.81 -22.16
N GLU A 120 -0.97 -14.26 -23.35
CA GLU A 120 -0.03 -14.47 -24.45
C GLU A 120 1.32 -13.80 -24.13
N SER A 121 2.41 -14.35 -24.69
CA SER A 121 3.75 -13.78 -24.50
C SER A 121 3.79 -12.33 -24.98
N GLY A 122 4.10 -11.40 -24.08
CA GLY A 122 4.19 -9.97 -24.36
C GLY A 122 2.88 -9.19 -24.19
N GLU A 123 1.75 -9.85 -23.90
CA GLU A 123 0.44 -9.19 -23.74
C GLU A 123 0.41 -8.17 -22.59
N LEU A 124 1.15 -8.46 -21.50
CA LEU A 124 1.18 -7.66 -20.27
C LEU A 124 2.58 -7.10 -19.95
N GLU A 125 3.47 -7.04 -20.95
CA GLU A 125 4.85 -6.58 -20.74
C GLU A 125 4.91 -5.12 -20.27
N GLU A 126 4.00 -4.26 -20.76
CA GLU A 126 3.90 -2.87 -20.32
C GLU A 126 3.48 -2.74 -18.84
N GLU A 127 2.54 -3.57 -18.39
CA GLU A 127 2.10 -3.63 -17.00
C GLU A 127 3.21 -4.12 -16.08
N ILE A 128 3.92 -5.18 -16.49
CA ILE A 128 5.06 -5.75 -15.75
C ILE A 128 6.13 -4.68 -15.57
N LEU A 129 6.58 -4.04 -16.66
CA LEU A 129 7.60 -2.98 -16.61
C LEU A 129 7.17 -1.82 -15.70
N CYS A 130 5.90 -1.40 -15.79
CA CYS A 130 5.38 -0.34 -14.94
C CYS A 130 5.42 -0.71 -13.45
N PHE A 131 5.09 -1.96 -13.10
CA PHE A 131 5.15 -2.44 -11.72
C PHE A 131 6.59 -2.61 -11.23
N GLU A 132 7.53 -3.02 -12.08
CA GLU A 132 8.96 -3.08 -11.77
C GLU A 132 9.53 -1.68 -11.47
N GLU A 133 9.25 -0.69 -12.32
CA GLU A 133 9.71 0.70 -12.11
C GLU A 133 9.20 1.29 -10.79
N ARG A 134 7.92 1.04 -10.47
CA ARG A 134 7.32 1.50 -9.21
C ARG A 134 7.89 0.76 -8.00
N MET A 135 8.19 -0.53 -8.13
CA MET A 135 8.86 -1.31 -7.10
C MET A 135 10.25 -0.73 -6.78
N GLU A 136 11.01 -0.35 -7.80
CA GLU A 136 12.33 0.23 -7.63
C GLU A 136 12.27 1.63 -6.99
N SER A 137 11.29 2.43 -7.41
CA SER A 137 11.01 3.74 -6.81
C SER A 137 10.65 3.63 -5.32
N GLU A 138 9.82 2.65 -4.94
CA GLU A 138 9.50 2.39 -3.53
C GLU A 138 10.72 1.97 -2.69
N LYS A 139 11.67 1.24 -3.28
CA LYS A 139 12.90 0.84 -2.59
C LYS A 139 13.78 2.06 -2.32
N MET A 140 13.88 2.99 -3.28
CA MET A 140 14.64 4.24 -3.12
C MET A 140 14.06 5.12 -2.01
N ASP A 141 12.75 5.34 -2.00
CA ASP A 141 12.06 6.13 -0.95
C ASP A 141 12.27 5.56 0.47
N LYS A 142 12.33 4.23 0.59
CA LYS A 142 12.60 3.53 1.86
C LYS A 142 14.08 3.57 2.24
N GLY A 143 14.98 3.62 1.26
CA GLY A 143 16.43 3.77 1.45
C GLY A 143 16.80 5.17 1.95
N GLU A 144 16.25 6.22 1.33
CA GLU A 144 16.50 7.61 1.70
C GLU A 144 16.03 7.95 3.13
N ASN A 145 14.92 7.35 3.59
CA ASN A 145 14.47 7.53 4.98
C ASN A 145 15.38 6.87 6.03
N LYS A 146 16.26 5.92 5.64
CA LYS A 146 17.28 5.37 6.54
C LYS A 146 18.52 6.27 6.65
N GLU A 147 18.69 7.22 5.73
CA GLU A 147 19.85 8.11 5.66
C GLU A 147 19.64 9.49 6.28
N LYS A 148 18.48 9.75 6.93
CA LYS A 148 18.36 10.89 7.84
C LYS A 148 19.23 10.66 9.08
N LYS A 149 20.52 10.94 8.93
CA LYS A 149 21.52 10.96 9.98
C LYS A 149 21.23 12.19 10.83
N TYR A 150 20.35 12.04 11.82
CA TYR A 150 20.18 13.08 12.83
C TYR A 150 21.55 13.33 13.48
N PRO A 151 21.99 14.60 13.58
CA PRO A 151 23.24 14.90 14.27
C PRO A 151 23.12 14.37 15.70
N SER A 152 24.16 13.65 16.13
CA SER A 152 24.26 13.11 17.48
C SER A 152 24.09 14.21 18.51
N LEU A 153 23.68 13.87 19.74
CA LEU A 153 23.57 14.84 20.84
C LEU A 153 24.86 15.68 20.99
N LYS A 154 26.01 15.03 20.81
CA LYS A 154 27.34 15.68 20.81
C LYS A 154 27.44 16.76 19.74
N GLU A 155 27.17 16.42 18.48
CA GLU A 155 27.22 17.37 17.34
C GLU A 155 26.24 18.54 17.54
N ARG A 156 25.03 18.27 18.06
CA ARG A 156 24.04 19.31 18.36
C ARG A 156 24.48 20.28 19.45
N ILE A 157 25.14 19.77 20.49
CA ILE A 157 25.66 20.58 21.60
C ILE A 157 26.85 21.42 21.13
N GLU A 158 27.76 20.83 20.37
CA GLU A 158 28.92 21.54 19.84
C GLU A 158 28.51 22.68 18.90
N GLU A 159 27.52 22.45 18.04
CA GLU A 159 26.96 23.49 17.17
C GLU A 159 26.28 24.62 17.97
N TYR A 160 25.45 24.28 18.96
CA TYR A 160 24.69 25.28 19.73
C TYR A 160 25.58 26.18 20.60
N TYR A 161 26.58 25.60 21.26
CA TYR A 161 27.47 26.34 22.17
C TYR A 161 28.72 26.87 21.46
N GLY A 162 29.04 26.39 20.25
CA GLY A 162 30.26 26.75 19.52
C GLY A 162 31.55 26.32 20.24
N LYS A 163 31.46 25.31 21.10
CA LYS A 163 32.54 24.77 21.95
C LYS A 163 32.50 23.25 21.90
N SER A 164 33.59 22.57 22.27
CA SER A 164 33.59 21.11 22.32
C SER A 164 32.61 20.59 23.38
N PHE A 165 32.01 19.42 23.15
CA PHE A 165 31.06 18.83 24.10
C PHE A 165 31.67 18.64 25.48
N GLU A 166 32.95 18.24 25.53
CA GLU A 166 33.71 18.05 26.76
C GLU A 166 33.89 19.37 27.54
N GLU A 167 34.10 20.51 26.86
CA GLU A 167 34.16 21.82 27.51
C GLU A 167 32.80 22.23 28.09
N VAL A 168 31.71 22.00 27.36
CA VAL A 168 30.35 22.31 27.83
C VAL A 168 29.99 21.45 29.05
N CYS A 169 30.35 20.16 29.04
CA CYS A 169 30.16 19.27 30.20
C CYS A 169 30.99 19.73 31.41
N ALA A 170 32.28 20.05 31.21
CA ALA A 170 33.14 20.52 32.30
C ALA A 170 32.66 21.85 32.91
N GLU A 171 32.15 22.77 32.08
CA GLU A 171 31.56 24.03 32.54
C GLU A 171 30.29 23.77 33.38
N ARG A 172 29.43 22.83 32.99
CA ARG A 172 28.20 22.49 33.72
C ARG A 172 28.42 21.69 35.00
N ASP A 173 29.40 20.79 35.01
CA ASP A 173 29.79 20.04 36.21
C ASP A 173 30.28 20.98 37.32
N CYS A 174 30.90 22.11 36.97
CA CYS A 174 31.30 23.15 37.92
C CYS A 174 30.10 23.85 38.60
N PHE A 175 28.90 23.78 38.03
CA PHE A 175 27.65 24.32 38.60
C PHE A 175 26.76 23.24 39.24
N GLY A 176 27.17 21.97 39.23
CA GLY A 176 26.43 20.86 39.83
C GLY A 176 25.20 20.41 39.03
N GLU A 177 25.12 20.73 37.74
CA GLU A 177 24.04 20.31 36.83
C GLU A 177 24.48 19.12 35.96
N GLU A 178 23.87 17.95 36.18
CA GLU A 178 24.12 16.75 35.39
C GLU A 178 23.36 16.83 34.05
N MET A 179 24.05 16.79 32.91
CA MET A 179 23.40 16.72 31.59
C MET A 179 22.70 15.38 31.43
N LYS A 180 21.38 15.36 31.62
CA LYS A 180 20.52 14.22 31.24
C LYS A 180 19.98 14.46 29.85
N GLU A 181 19.91 13.41 29.04
CA GLU A 181 19.07 13.40 27.84
C GLU A 181 17.64 13.76 28.26
N ILE A 182 17.25 15.00 27.98
CA ILE A 182 15.84 15.31 27.85
C ILE A 182 15.48 14.73 26.49
N ASP A 183 14.77 13.60 26.49
CA ASP A 183 14.27 12.96 25.29
C ASP A 183 13.29 13.91 24.59
N PHE A 184 13.82 14.83 23.79
CA PHE A 184 13.07 15.47 22.72
C PHE A 184 13.00 14.45 21.59
N GLY A 185 12.19 13.42 21.82
CA GLY A 185 11.97 12.33 20.89
C GLY A 185 11.52 12.88 19.54
N GLY A 186 12.38 12.66 18.53
CA GLY A 186 12.06 12.89 17.13
C GLY A 186 11.78 14.35 16.75
N PRO A 187 11.62 14.63 15.44
CA PRO A 187 11.10 15.91 15.00
C PRO A 187 9.72 16.08 15.62
N VAL A 188 9.55 17.13 16.42
CA VAL A 188 8.23 17.69 16.71
C VAL A 188 7.62 17.96 15.34
N GLY A 189 6.61 17.19 14.98
CA GLY A 189 5.87 17.38 13.74
C GLY A 189 5.47 18.85 13.64
N GLU A 190 5.46 19.36 12.42
CA GLU A 190 4.79 20.61 12.07
C GLU A 190 3.29 20.50 12.41
N GLU A 191 2.96 20.64 13.68
CA GLU A 191 1.69 21.12 14.15
C GLU A 191 2.04 22.33 15.01
N TYR A 192 2.05 23.51 14.41
CA TYR A 192 1.41 24.73 14.91
C TYR A 192 1.48 25.77 13.78
N TRP A 193 0.28 26.29 13.45
CA TRP A 193 -0.14 27.24 12.41
C TRP A 193 -0.61 26.63 11.08
#